data_AF-A0A7J3WAB9-F1
#
_entry.id   AF-A0A7J3WAB9-F1
#
_cell.length_a   1.000
_cell.length_b   1.000
_cell.length_c   1.000
_cell.angle_alpha   90.00
_cell.angle_beta   90.00
_cell.angle_gamma   90.00
#
_symmetry.space_group_name_H-M   'P 1'
#
loop_
_entity.id
_entity.type
_entity.pdbx_description
1 polymer ?
#
loop_
_entity_poly.entity_id
_entity_poly.type
_entity_poly.pdbx_seq_one_letter_code
_entity_poly.pdbx_strand_id
1 'polypeptide(L)'
;MFNLRLEEFRRIVFDEVVQRREEGYDTRDVEEKLSRIKEPSISDLNGILRDLENCPLKADFPYVEPSDLDSIIAERPEHPKKFELALSDGEILDKIYGGWLGRCAGCMLGKPVEGFNRSQVELWLHIANAYPLNDYFPPIRDMPDDAPKWL
;
A
#
# COMPACT_ATOMS: atom_id res chain seq x y z
N MET A 1 23.06 -5.96 8.64
CA MET A 1 22.12 -5.02 9.30
C MET A 1 22.28 -3.58 8.81
N PHE A 2 23.49 -3.04 8.60
CA PHE A 2 23.64 -1.67 8.06
C PHE A 2 23.23 -1.50 6.59
N ASN A 3 23.44 -2.51 5.73
CA ASN A 3 23.06 -2.45 4.31
C ASN A 3 21.54 -2.34 4.07
N LEU A 4 20.73 -3.07 4.85
CA LEU A 4 19.27 -3.02 4.72
C LEU A 4 18.72 -1.60 4.92
N ARG A 5 19.25 -0.85 5.89
CA ARG A 5 18.82 0.54 6.16
C ARG A 5 19.19 1.50 5.02
N LEU A 6 20.32 1.25 4.34
CA LEU A 6 20.73 2.07 3.20
C LEU A 6 19.89 1.76 1.96
N GLU A 7 19.61 0.48 1.70
CA GLU A 7 18.74 0.05 0.60
C GLU A 7 17.31 0.56 0.78
N GLU A 8 16.76 0.48 1.99
CA GLU A 8 15.45 1.06 2.32
C GLU A 8 15.43 2.57 2.12
N PHE A 9 16.45 3.28 2.60
CA PHE A 9 16.52 4.72 2.44
C PHE A 9 16.64 5.13 0.97
N ARG A 10 17.45 4.38 0.20
CA ARG A 10 17.55 4.56 -1.25
C ARG A 10 16.19 4.38 -1.92
N ARG A 11 15.41 3.37 -1.52
CA ARG A 11 14.04 3.15 -2.05
C ARG A 11 13.14 4.34 -1.73
N ILE A 12 13.15 4.84 -0.49
CA ILE A 12 12.37 6.02 -0.09
C ILE A 12 12.71 7.24 -0.95
N VAL A 13 14.00 7.49 -1.21
CA VAL A 13 14.40 8.62 -2.06
C VAL A 13 13.92 8.43 -3.51
N PHE A 14 13.93 7.21 -4.05
CA PHE A 14 13.37 6.96 -5.38
C PHE A 14 11.85 7.18 -5.41
N ASP A 15 11.13 6.70 -4.39
CA ASP A 15 9.68 6.90 -4.28
C ASP A 15 9.34 8.39 -4.18
N GLU A 16 10.14 9.18 -3.43
CA GLU A 16 10.01 10.63 -3.32
C GLU A 16 10.20 11.32 -4.68
N VAL A 17 11.22 10.94 -5.47
CA VAL A 17 11.41 11.48 -6.82
C VAL A 17 10.18 11.24 -7.69
N VAL A 18 9.63 10.02 -7.64
CA VAL A 18 8.42 9.67 -8.39
C VAL A 18 7.24 10.52 -7.93
N GLN A 19 7.02 10.63 -6.63
CA GLN A 19 5.95 11.44 -6.04
C GLN A 19 6.06 12.91 -6.48
N ARG A 20 7.21 13.56 -6.31
CA ARG A 20 7.42 14.98 -6.68
C ARG A 20 7.15 15.21 -8.17
N ARG A 21 7.52 14.26 -9.02
CA ARG A 21 7.23 14.33 -10.46
C ARG A 21 5.73 14.25 -10.76
N GLU A 22 5.01 13.38 -10.05
CA GLU A 22 3.55 13.21 -10.17
C GLU A 22 2.78 14.43 -9.65
N GLU A 23 3.30 15.08 -8.59
CA GLU A 23 2.85 16.38 -8.05
C GLU A 23 3.20 17.58 -8.95
N GLY A 24 3.77 17.34 -10.13
CA GLY A 24 3.98 18.39 -11.13
C GLY A 24 5.29 19.15 -11.01
N TYR A 25 6.20 18.75 -10.15
CA TYR A 25 7.50 19.41 -10.02
C TYR A 25 8.48 18.99 -11.12
N ASP A 26 9.42 19.87 -11.43
CA ASP A 26 10.48 19.60 -12.39
C ASP A 26 11.66 18.88 -11.72
N THR A 27 11.66 17.55 -11.84
CA THR A 27 12.64 16.65 -11.21
C THR A 27 13.82 16.28 -12.13
N ARG A 28 13.89 16.81 -13.36
CA ARG A 28 14.85 16.36 -14.39
C ARG A 28 16.30 16.38 -13.93
N ASP A 29 16.72 17.51 -13.34
CA ASP A 29 18.11 17.69 -12.87
C ASP A 29 18.43 16.76 -11.70
N VAL A 30 17.45 16.50 -10.83
CA VAL A 30 17.60 15.61 -9.67
C VAL A 30 17.69 14.15 -10.12
N GLU A 31 16.84 13.73 -11.06
CA GLU A 31 16.89 12.40 -11.68
C GLU A 31 18.22 12.17 -12.39
N GLU A 32 18.71 13.16 -13.15
CA GLU A 32 20.01 13.07 -13.81
C GLU A 32 21.14 12.94 -12.78
N LYS A 33 21.12 13.77 -11.72
CA LYS A 33 22.11 13.70 -10.64
C LYS A 33 22.09 12.35 -9.95
N LEU A 34 20.92 11.82 -9.61
CA LEU A 34 20.76 10.52 -8.95
C LEU A 34 21.28 9.38 -9.84
N SER A 35 21.04 9.43 -11.16
CA SER A 35 21.50 8.40 -12.11
C SER A 35 23.03 8.29 -12.22
N ARG A 36 23.75 9.39 -11.96
CA ARG A 36 25.21 9.44 -12.01
C ARG A 36 25.87 8.80 -10.79
N ILE A 37 25.13 8.60 -9.71
CA ILE A 37 25.64 8.04 -8.45
C ILE A 37 25.34 6.54 -8.41
N LYS A 38 26.37 5.71 -8.67
CA LYS A 38 26.21 4.24 -8.69
C LYS A 38 25.91 3.65 -7.31
N GLU A 39 26.60 4.15 -6.29
CA GLU A 39 26.50 3.71 -4.90
C GLU A 39 26.34 4.93 -3.98
N PRO A 40 25.11 5.44 -3.83
CA PRO A 40 24.88 6.66 -3.06
C PRO A 40 25.08 6.41 -1.57
N SER A 41 25.84 7.28 -0.92
CA SER A 41 25.93 7.33 0.53
C SER A 41 24.68 7.96 1.14
N ILE A 42 24.51 7.84 2.46
CA ILE A 42 23.44 8.55 3.20
C ILE A 42 23.52 10.06 2.95
N SER A 43 24.73 10.62 2.86
CA SER A 43 24.90 12.06 2.62
C SER A 43 24.44 12.45 1.22
N ASP A 44 24.72 11.61 0.21
CA ASP A 44 24.28 11.84 -1.16
C ASP A 44 22.76 11.83 -1.27
N LEU A 45 22.12 10.82 -0.67
CA LEU A 45 20.67 10.67 -0.63
C LEU A 45 19.98 11.85 0.07
N ASN A 46 20.53 12.34 1.19
CA ASN A 46 20.02 13.56 1.83
C ASN A 46 20.22 14.81 0.97
N GLY A 47 21.30 14.86 0.18
CA GLY A 47 21.49 15.93 -0.81
C GLY A 47 20.41 15.92 -1.88
N ILE A 48 20.04 14.74 -2.38
CA ILE A 48 18.96 14.55 -3.36
C ILE A 48 17.61 15.01 -2.80
N LEU A 49 17.27 14.64 -1.55
CA LEU A 49 16.02 15.09 -0.91
C LEU A 49 15.93 16.61 -0.80
N ARG A 50 17.03 17.28 -0.42
CA ARG A 50 17.08 18.74 -0.37
C ARG A 50 16.92 19.38 -1.75
N ASP A 51 17.46 18.76 -2.79
CA ASP A 51 17.28 19.27 -4.15
C ASP A 51 15.80 19.13 -4.59
N LEU A 52 15.14 18.03 -4.23
CA LEU A 52 13.71 17.80 -4.51
C LEU A 52 12.77 18.79 -3.81
N GLU A 53 13.09 19.19 -2.58
CA GLU A 53 12.34 20.23 -1.84
C GLU A 53 12.34 21.57 -2.59
N ASN A 54 13.40 21.84 -3.36
CA ASN A 54 13.59 23.11 -4.08
C ASN A 54 13.22 23.03 -5.56
N CYS A 55 12.77 21.87 -6.07
CA CYS A 55 12.29 21.75 -7.44
C CYS A 55 11.15 22.76 -7.69
N PRO A 56 11.14 23.45 -8.85
CA PRO A 56 10.05 24.34 -9.21
C PRO A 56 8.84 23.53 -9.68
N LEU A 57 7.64 24.04 -9.40
CA LEU A 57 6.41 23.52 -10.02
C LEU A 57 6.45 23.84 -11.52
N LYS A 58 6.08 22.86 -12.36
CA LYS A 58 6.01 23.09 -13.81
C LYS A 58 4.88 24.08 -14.14
N ALA A 59 5.16 25.00 -15.06
CA ALA A 59 4.20 26.02 -15.46
C ALA A 59 2.95 25.46 -16.19
N ASP A 60 3.06 24.24 -16.73
CA ASP A 60 2.00 23.52 -17.43
C ASP A 60 1.31 22.45 -16.56
N PHE A 61 1.58 22.40 -15.26
CA PHE A 61 0.91 21.46 -14.37
C PHE A 61 -0.58 21.83 -14.25
N PRO A 62 -1.52 20.93 -14.59
CA PRO A 62 -2.92 21.30 -14.80
C PRO A 62 -3.73 21.37 -13.51
N TYR A 63 -3.19 20.91 -12.38
CA TYR A 63 -3.93 20.79 -11.12
C TYR A 63 -3.51 21.86 -10.12
N VAL A 64 -4.48 22.37 -9.38
CA VAL A 64 -4.25 23.21 -8.20
C VAL A 64 -4.44 22.34 -6.96
N GLU A 65 -3.47 22.32 -6.05
CA GLU A 65 -3.49 21.49 -4.84
C GLU A 65 -3.58 22.36 -3.57
N PRO A 66 -4.73 23.00 -3.30
CA PRO A 66 -4.90 23.81 -2.10
C PRO A 66 -4.99 22.95 -0.83
N SER A 67 -4.60 23.53 0.30
CA SER A 67 -4.68 22.87 1.63
C SER A 67 -5.87 23.35 2.48
N ASP A 68 -6.48 24.49 2.14
CA ASP A 68 -7.66 25.01 2.84
C ASP A 68 -8.96 24.51 2.22
N LEU A 69 -9.98 24.36 3.08
CA LEU A 69 -11.25 23.77 2.68
C LEU A 69 -11.97 24.57 1.59
N ASP A 70 -11.95 25.90 1.67
CA ASP A 70 -12.67 26.77 0.73
C ASP A 70 -12.11 26.64 -0.68
N SER A 71 -10.78 26.65 -0.82
CA SER A 71 -10.10 26.47 -2.10
C SER A 71 -10.22 25.04 -2.63
N ILE A 72 -10.19 24.02 -1.76
CA ILE A 72 -10.46 22.63 -2.15
C ILE A 72 -11.88 22.51 -2.73
N ILE A 73 -12.88 23.14 -2.09
CA ILE A 73 -14.27 23.12 -2.59
C ILE A 73 -14.37 23.80 -3.95
N ALA A 74 -13.63 24.88 -4.17
CA ALA A 74 -13.62 25.65 -5.42
C ALA A 74 -12.93 24.89 -6.58
N GLU A 75 -11.81 24.22 -6.32
CA GLU A 75 -11.05 23.49 -7.35
C GLU A 75 -11.63 22.11 -7.65
N ARG A 76 -12.32 21.50 -6.68
CA ARG A 76 -12.90 20.17 -6.85
C ARG A 76 -13.81 20.14 -8.10
N PRO A 77 -13.63 19.16 -9.02
CA PRO A 77 -14.50 18.97 -10.17
C PRO A 77 -15.98 18.91 -9.77
N GLU A 78 -16.86 19.30 -10.68
CA GLU A 78 -18.29 19.14 -10.49
C GLU A 78 -18.59 17.67 -10.15
N HIS A 79 -19.24 17.44 -9.01
CA HIS A 79 -19.45 16.09 -8.49
C HIS A 79 -20.13 15.22 -9.54
N PRO A 80 -19.78 13.92 -9.62
CA PRO A 80 -20.70 12.96 -10.23
C PRO A 80 -22.07 13.17 -9.58
N LYS A 81 -23.12 13.28 -10.41
CA LYS A 81 -24.49 13.46 -9.92
C LYS A 81 -24.71 12.56 -8.71
N LYS A 82 -25.22 13.11 -7.61
CA LYS A 82 -25.60 12.32 -6.44
C LYS A 82 -26.35 11.10 -6.95
N PHE A 83 -25.78 9.92 -6.73
CA PHE A 83 -26.49 8.69 -7.02
C PHE A 83 -27.69 8.68 -6.10
N GLU A 84 -28.89 8.61 -6.68
CA GLU A 84 -30.07 8.34 -5.89
C GLU A 84 -29.91 6.93 -5.32
N LEU A 85 -29.50 6.86 -4.06
CA LEU A 85 -29.37 5.61 -3.34
C LEU A 85 -30.79 5.13 -3.03
N ALA A 86 -31.36 4.32 -3.91
CA ALA A 86 -32.66 3.70 -3.72
C ALA A 86 -32.57 2.51 -2.74
N LEU A 87 -32.03 2.75 -1.54
CA LEU A 87 -31.97 1.78 -0.46
C LEU A 87 -32.73 2.34 0.73
N SER A 88 -33.54 1.49 1.35
CA SER A 88 -34.13 1.78 2.66
C SER A 88 -33.04 1.79 3.74
N ASP A 89 -33.33 2.47 4.86
CA ASP A 89 -32.44 2.47 6.03
C ASP A 89 -32.10 1.05 6.51
N GLY A 90 -33.04 0.11 6.38
CA GLY A 90 -32.83 -1.30 6.70
C GLY A 90 -31.81 -1.98 5.79
N GLU A 91 -31.87 -1.72 4.48
CA GLU A 91 -30.89 -2.24 3.52
C GLU A 91 -29.50 -1.61 3.69
N ILE A 92 -29.46 -0.32 4.06
CA ILE A 92 -28.21 0.36 4.40
C ILE A 92 -27.58 -0.29 5.64
N LEU A 93 -28.38 -0.50 6.70
CA LEU A 93 -27.93 -1.13 7.93
C LEU A 93 -27.41 -2.54 7.67
N ASP A 94 -28.15 -3.36 6.90
CA ASP A 94 -27.74 -4.73 6.55
C ASP A 94 -26.39 -4.75 5.83
N LYS A 95 -26.18 -3.86 4.85
CA LYS A 95 -24.91 -3.76 4.12
C LYS A 95 -23.75 -3.33 5.00
N ILE A 96 -23.95 -2.31 5.85
CA ILE A 96 -22.91 -1.83 6.77
C ILE A 96 -22.57 -2.93 7.79
N TYR A 97 -23.59 -3.55 8.37
CA TYR A 97 -23.42 -4.58 9.38
C TYR A 97 -22.75 -5.84 8.80
N GLY A 98 -23.19 -6.30 7.63
CA GLY A 98 -22.57 -7.39 6.90
C GLY A 98 -21.12 -7.08 6.52
N GLY A 99 -20.82 -5.85 6.08
CA GLY A 99 -19.45 -5.41 5.81
C GLY A 99 -18.56 -5.41 7.05
N TRP A 100 -19.09 -4.97 8.19
CA TRP A 100 -18.38 -4.99 9.47
C TRP A 100 -18.07 -6.42 9.93
N LEU A 101 -19.10 -7.29 9.95
CA LEU A 101 -18.92 -8.70 10.32
C LEU A 101 -17.99 -9.43 9.36
N GLY A 102 -18.14 -9.20 8.06
CA GLY A 102 -17.28 -9.76 7.02
C GLY A 102 -15.82 -9.36 7.21
N ARG A 103 -15.54 -8.10 7.57
CA ARG A 103 -14.19 -7.65 7.92
C ARG A 103 -13.66 -8.37 9.16
N CYS A 104 -14.44 -8.46 10.24
CA CYS A 104 -14.02 -9.16 11.46
C CYS A 104 -13.68 -10.63 11.17
N ALA A 105 -14.57 -11.33 10.47
CA ALA A 105 -14.38 -12.73 10.10
C ALA A 105 -13.19 -12.92 9.16
N GLY A 106 -13.09 -12.08 8.12
CA GLY A 106 -12.00 -12.12 7.15
C GLY A 106 -10.63 -11.84 7.76
N CYS A 107 -10.52 -10.85 8.67
CA CYS A 107 -9.28 -10.56 9.39
C CYS A 107 -8.84 -11.75 10.25
N MET A 108 -9.77 -12.39 10.97
CA MET A 108 -9.46 -13.56 11.78
C MET A 108 -9.04 -14.76 10.90
N LEU A 109 -9.77 -14.98 9.80
CA LEU A 109 -9.51 -16.07 8.85
C LEU A 109 -8.15 -15.93 8.15
N GLY A 110 -7.78 -14.71 7.75
CA GLY A 110 -6.54 -14.44 7.04
C GLY A 110 -5.30 -14.40 7.92
N LYS A 111 -5.44 -14.21 9.24
CA LYS A 111 -4.30 -13.98 10.14
C LYS A 111 -3.28 -15.12 10.15
N PRO A 112 -3.68 -16.41 10.18
CA PRO A 112 -2.73 -17.52 10.19
C PRO A 112 -1.91 -17.67 8.91
N VAL A 113 -2.38 -17.11 7.79
CA VAL A 113 -1.79 -17.28 6.45
C VAL A 113 -1.28 -15.97 5.85
N GLU A 114 -1.10 -14.94 6.68
CA GLU A 114 -0.55 -13.66 6.25
C GLU A 114 0.89 -13.85 5.74
N GLY A 115 1.14 -13.50 4.48
CA GLY A 115 2.44 -13.70 3.83
C GLY A 115 2.66 -15.09 3.23
N PHE A 116 1.69 -16.00 3.32
CA PHE A 116 1.78 -17.32 2.70
C PHE A 116 1.36 -17.24 1.23
N ASN A 117 2.07 -17.98 0.37
CA ASN A 117 1.59 -18.24 -0.98
C ASN A 117 0.55 -19.37 -0.99
N ARG A 118 -0.15 -19.51 -2.12
CA ARG A 118 -1.22 -20.51 -2.27
C ARG A 118 -0.79 -21.93 -1.93
N SER A 119 0.38 -22.38 -2.39
CA SER A 119 0.87 -23.74 -2.14
C SER A 119 1.14 -23.99 -0.65
N GLN A 120 1.59 -22.97 0.08
CA GLN A 120 1.79 -23.06 1.54
C GLN A 120 0.46 -23.24 2.28
N VAL A 121 -0.57 -22.49 1.86
CA VAL A 121 -1.92 -22.61 2.42
C VAL A 121 -2.50 -24.00 2.15
N GLU A 122 -2.40 -24.50 0.91
CA GLU A 122 -2.89 -25.84 0.56
C GLU A 122 -2.18 -26.94 1.35
N LEU A 123 -0.85 -26.84 1.52
CA LEU A 123 -0.07 -27.81 2.31
C LEU A 123 -0.54 -27.86 3.77
N TRP A 124 -0.72 -26.70 4.43
CA TRP A 124 -1.29 -26.66 5.78
C TRP A 124 -2.61 -27.40 5.82
N LEU A 125 -3.55 -27.04 4.93
CA LEU A 125 -4.90 -27.61 4.92
C LEU A 125 -4.90 -29.13 4.68
N HIS A 126 -3.98 -29.65 3.87
CA HIS A 126 -3.83 -31.08 3.68
C HIS A 126 -3.26 -31.77 4.92
N ILE A 127 -2.23 -31.22 5.57
CA ILE A 127 -1.68 -31.74 6.83
C ILE A 127 -2.75 -31.77 7.91
N ALA A 128 -3.58 -30.73 7.98
CA ALA A 128 -4.67 -30.63 8.95
C ALA A 128 -5.96 -31.39 8.54
N ASN A 129 -5.96 -32.11 7.41
CA ASN A 129 -7.12 -32.81 6.85
C ASN A 129 -8.38 -31.92 6.74
N ALA A 130 -8.19 -30.68 6.28
CA ALA A 130 -9.20 -29.63 6.20
C ALA A 130 -9.30 -28.99 4.82
N TYR A 131 -8.79 -29.64 3.79
CA TYR A 131 -8.93 -29.19 2.40
C TYR A 131 -10.17 -29.80 1.73
N PRO A 132 -11.04 -29.02 1.06
CA PRO A 132 -11.03 -27.56 0.97
C PRO A 132 -11.48 -26.91 2.28
N LEU A 133 -10.93 -25.73 2.58
CA LEU A 133 -11.28 -24.98 3.78
C LEU A 133 -12.75 -24.55 3.73
N ASN A 134 -13.51 -24.90 4.76
CA ASN A 134 -14.93 -24.60 4.90
C ASN A 134 -15.28 -23.81 6.18
N ASP A 135 -14.28 -23.49 7.01
CA ASP A 135 -14.38 -22.70 8.24
C ASP A 135 -13.02 -21.99 8.50
N TYR A 136 -12.72 -21.59 9.74
CA TYR A 136 -11.40 -21.09 10.14
C TYR A 136 -10.30 -22.16 10.07
N PHE A 137 -9.05 -21.70 9.95
CA PHE A 137 -7.89 -22.59 9.92
C PHE A 137 -7.80 -23.43 11.20
N PRO A 138 -7.81 -24.77 11.10
CA PRO A 138 -7.68 -25.63 12.26
C PRO A 138 -6.22 -25.67 12.75
N PRO A 139 -6.01 -25.94 14.05
CA PRO A 139 -4.67 -26.22 14.55
C PRO A 139 -4.12 -27.52 13.93
N ILE A 140 -2.83 -27.53 13.64
CA ILE A 140 -2.12 -28.76 13.24
C ILE A 140 -1.81 -29.54 14.51
N ARG A 141 -2.43 -30.72 14.68
CA ARG A 141 -2.26 -31.55 15.87
C ARG A 141 -1.03 -32.43 15.80
N ASP A 142 -0.78 -33.02 14.64
CA ASP A 142 0.34 -33.92 14.38
C ASP A 142 1.22 -33.30 13.29
N MET A 143 2.31 -32.66 13.71
CA MET A 143 3.23 -31.99 12.77
C MET A 143 4.19 -33.03 12.16
N PRO A 144 4.27 -33.16 10.82
CA PRO A 144 5.20 -34.09 10.18
C PRO A 144 6.67 -33.74 10.46
N ASP A 145 7.53 -34.75 10.61
CA ASP A 145 8.97 -34.54 10.87
C ASP A 145 9.69 -33.79 9.74
N ASP A 146 9.18 -33.88 8.52
CA ASP A 146 9.69 -33.20 7.32
C ASP A 146 8.94 -31.89 7.00
N ALA A 147 8.14 -31.38 7.94
CA ALA A 147 7.41 -30.14 7.76
C ALA A 147 8.37 -28.96 7.50
N PRO A 148 7.99 -28.05 6.58
CA PRO A 148 8.83 -26.90 6.28
C PRO A 148 8.86 -25.93 7.47
N LYS A 149 10.02 -25.31 7.70
CA LYS A 149 10.27 -24.40 8.85
C LYS A 149 9.38 -23.15 8.93
N TRP A 150 8.61 -22.86 7.87
CA TRP A 150 7.69 -21.72 7.83
C TRP A 150 6.29 -22.06 8.35
N LEU A 151 5.99 -23.36 8.54
CA LEU A 151 4.74 -23.88 9.09
C LEU A 151 4.81 -23.96 10.62
#